data_AF-L0KWP8-F1
#
_entry.id   AF-L0KWP8-F1
#
_cell.length_a   1.000
_cell.length_b   1.000
_cell.length_c   1.000
_cell.angle_alpha   90.00
_cell.angle_beta   90.00
_cell.angle_gamma   90.00
#
_symmetry.space_group_name_H-M   'P 1'
#
loop_
_entity.id
_entity.type
_entity.pdbx_description
1 polymer ?
#
loop_
_entity_poly.entity_id
_entity_poly.type
_entity_poly.pdbx_seq_one_letter_code
_entity_poly.pdbx_strand_id
1 'polypeptide(L)'
;MVHIILFLDAPEDMDFSLTEEIKDLVMHTALEIEGSTVMCSDVPPGMPFILGNNIGLVIISKEMDRIRSIFSVLKAEGTVVMDLQETFWSKLYGMVTDKFGIAWQFHHDRE
;
A
#
# COMPACT_ATOMS: atom_id res chain seq x y z
N MET A 1 -3.75 6.38 12.14
CA MET A 1 -2.58 6.15 13.01
C MET A 1 -1.51 5.48 12.17
N VAL A 2 -0.25 5.84 12.38
CA VAL A 2 0.90 5.22 11.70
C VAL A 2 1.81 4.71 12.81
N HIS A 3 2.00 3.40 12.86
CA HIS A 3 2.96 2.76 13.76
C HIS A 3 4.03 2.10 12.90
N ILE A 4 5.29 2.45 13.12
CA ILE A 4 6.44 1.93 12.38
C ILE A 4 7.47 1.49 13.41
N ILE A 5 7.98 0.27 13.25
CA ILE A 5 9.11 -0.27 14.00
C ILE A 5 10.20 -0.58 12.99
N LEU A 6 11.38 -0.03 13.19
CA LEU A 6 12.57 -0.34 12.39
C LEU A 6 13.29 -1.55 12.99
N PHE A 7 14.16 -2.18 12.21
CA PHE A 7 15.02 -3.24 12.76
C PHE A 7 15.93 -2.72 13.88
N LEU A 8 16.33 -1.44 13.86
CA LEU A 8 17.12 -0.85 14.95
C LEU A 8 16.37 -0.76 16.29
N ASP A 9 15.03 -0.73 16.27
CA ASP A 9 14.19 -0.60 17.47
C ASP A 9 13.98 -1.95 18.18
N ALA A 10 14.36 -3.04 17.53
CA ALA A 10 14.13 -4.38 18.03
C ALA A 10 15.10 -4.74 19.18
N PRO A 11 14.63 -5.49 20.20
CA PRO A 11 15.44 -5.96 21.32
C PRO A 11 16.78 -6.61 20.93
N GLU A 12 17.83 -6.32 21.70
CA GLU A 12 19.20 -6.83 21.48
C GLU A 12 19.31 -8.36 21.55
N ASP A 13 18.35 -9.04 22.18
CA ASP A 13 18.31 -10.49 22.32
C ASP A 13 17.68 -11.21 21.12
N MET A 14 17.14 -10.48 20.14
CA MET A 14 16.74 -11.09 18.87
C MET A 14 17.95 -11.40 17.99
N ASP A 15 18.03 -12.65 17.55
CA ASP A 15 19.11 -13.19 16.73
C ASP A 15 18.98 -12.78 15.26
N PHE A 16 19.15 -11.49 14.98
CA PHE A 16 19.46 -10.99 13.64
C PHE A 16 20.71 -10.11 13.71
N SER A 17 21.67 -10.38 12.82
CA SER A 17 22.88 -9.59 12.69
C SER A 17 22.54 -8.16 12.27
N LEU A 18 22.43 -7.22 13.22
CA LEU A 18 22.23 -5.79 12.98
C LEU A 18 23.42 -5.17 12.22
N THR A 19 23.44 -5.37 10.90
CA THR A 19 24.34 -4.66 10.00
C THR A 19 23.84 -3.24 9.77
N GLU A 20 24.72 -2.31 9.40
CA GLU A 20 24.32 -0.94 9.03
C GLU A 20 23.27 -0.92 7.90
N GLU A 21 23.30 -1.92 7.01
CA GLU A 21 22.36 -2.03 5.88
C GLU A 21 20.92 -2.30 6.32
N ILE A 22 20.70 -2.96 7.48
CA ILE A 22 19.35 -3.35 7.90
C ILE A 22 18.73 -2.42 8.94
N LYS A 23 19.52 -1.60 9.63
CA LYS A 23 19.04 -0.78 10.76
C LYS A 23 17.85 0.11 10.39
N ASP A 24 17.94 0.75 9.23
CA ASP A 24 16.93 1.71 8.75
C ASP A 24 15.77 1.04 8.01
N LEU A 25 15.80 -0.29 7.85
CA LEU A 25 14.71 -1.02 7.23
C LEU A 25 13.51 -1.11 8.19
N VAL A 26 12.34 -1.11 7.59
CA VAL A 26 11.07 -1.26 8.28
C VAL A 26 10.85 -2.72 8.63
N MET A 27 10.88 -3.05 9.92
CA MET A 27 10.59 -4.40 10.42
C MET A 27 9.09 -4.67 10.48
N HIS A 28 8.30 -3.66 10.90
CA HIS A 28 6.87 -3.82 11.08
C HIS A 28 6.14 -2.49 10.95
N THR A 29 5.01 -2.48 10.24
CA THR A 29 4.09 -1.34 10.23
C THR A 29 2.66 -1.72 10.55
N ALA A 30 1.91 -0.76 11.09
CA ALA A 30 0.46 -0.76 11.08
C ALA A 30 0.00 0.62 10.60
N LEU A 31 -0.53 0.66 9.38
CA LEU A 31 -1.01 1.86 8.71
C LEU A 31 -2.54 1.82 8.67
N GLU A 32 -3.18 2.84 9.23
CA GLU A 32 -4.63 3.01 9.06
C GLU A 32 -4.93 3.73 7.75
N ILE A 33 -5.55 3.02 6.80
CA ILE A 33 -5.94 3.52 5.47
C ILE A 33 -7.44 3.34 5.29
N GLU A 34 -8.18 4.45 5.22
CA GLU A 34 -9.65 4.45 5.07
C GLU A 34 -10.37 3.49 6.04
N GLY A 35 -9.90 3.42 7.29
CA GLY A 35 -10.47 2.56 8.35
C GLY A 35 -10.04 1.09 8.33
N SER A 36 -9.11 0.73 7.43
CA SER A 36 -8.48 -0.60 7.41
C SER A 36 -7.03 -0.51 7.88
N THR A 37 -6.62 -1.44 8.75
CA THR A 37 -5.20 -1.62 9.07
C THR A 37 -4.51 -2.37 7.93
N VAL A 38 -3.51 -1.73 7.33
CA VAL A 38 -2.61 -2.31 6.33
C VAL A 38 -1.22 -2.43 6.94
N MET A 39 -0.61 -3.60 6.80
CA MET A 39 0.72 -3.89 7.29
C MET A 39 1.65 -4.22 6.13
N CYS A 40 2.85 -3.66 6.18
CA CYS A 40 3.95 -3.97 5.27
C CYS A 40 5.30 -3.83 5.99
N SER A 41 6.33 -4.46 5.43
CA SER A 41 7.70 -4.41 5.93
C SER A 41 8.68 -4.49 4.77
N ASP A 42 9.91 -4.08 5.01
CA ASP A 42 11.00 -4.28 4.05
C ASP A 42 11.46 -5.74 4.07
N VAL A 43 12.03 -6.19 2.96
CA VAL A 43 12.67 -7.51 2.86
C VAL A 43 14.14 -7.35 3.24
N PRO A 44 14.63 -8.04 4.29
CA PRO A 44 16.02 -7.92 4.72
C PRO A 44 16.98 -8.56 3.68
N PRO A 45 18.26 -8.13 3.66
CA PRO A 45 19.30 -8.72 2.84
C PRO A 45 19.39 -10.24 2.99
N GLY A 46 19.66 -10.93 1.89
CA GLY A 46 19.72 -12.39 1.85
C GLY A 46 18.38 -13.09 1.68
N MET A 47 17.25 -12.38 1.76
CA MET A 47 15.94 -12.89 1.37
C MET A 47 15.55 -12.39 -0.04
N PRO A 48 14.97 -13.24 -0.90
CA PRO A 48 14.52 -12.80 -2.22
C PRO A 48 13.26 -11.94 -2.10
N PHE A 49 13.31 -10.72 -2.63
CA PHE A 49 12.11 -9.92 -2.86
C PHE A 49 11.35 -10.46 -4.08
N ILE A 50 10.06 -10.79 -3.90
CA ILE A 50 9.18 -11.27 -4.96
C ILE A 50 7.99 -10.33 -5.05
N LEU A 51 7.93 -9.54 -6.12
CA LEU A 51 6.76 -8.72 -6.41
C LEU A 51 5.66 -9.59 -7.03
N GLY A 52 4.48 -9.59 -6.41
CA GLY A 52 3.30 -10.33 -6.86
C GLY A 52 2.16 -9.42 -7.36
N ASN A 53 1.23 -9.98 -8.12
CA ASN A 53 0.04 -9.29 -8.64
C ASN A 53 -1.28 -9.99 -8.27
N ASN A 54 -1.21 -10.93 -7.32
CA ASN A 54 -2.33 -11.76 -6.88
C ASN A 54 -3.19 -11.10 -5.79
N ILE A 55 -2.69 -10.04 -5.14
CA ILE A 55 -3.39 -9.28 -4.10
C ILE A 55 -3.28 -7.79 -4.45
N GLY A 56 -4.36 -7.04 -4.22
CA GLY A 56 -4.40 -5.59 -4.31
C GLY A 56 -5.30 -5.01 -3.23
N LEU A 57 -5.18 -3.70 -3.02
CA LEU A 57 -6.00 -2.95 -2.08
C LEU A 57 -7.14 -2.26 -2.81
N VAL A 58 -8.29 -2.13 -2.16
CA VAL A 58 -9.44 -1.40 -2.71
C VAL A 58 -9.84 -0.27 -1.78
N ILE A 59 -9.92 0.93 -2.33
CA ILE A 59 -10.54 2.08 -1.68
C ILE A 59 -12.02 2.07 -2.05
N ILE A 60 -12.87 1.84 -1.05
CA ILE A 60 -14.32 1.87 -1.18
C ILE A 60 -14.82 3.13 -0.48
N SER A 61 -15.53 3.99 -1.20
CA SER A 61 -16.06 5.23 -0.63
C SER A 61 -17.33 5.68 -1.34
N LYS A 62 -18.25 6.31 -0.59
CA LYS A 62 -19.43 7.01 -1.16
C LYS A 62 -19.08 8.40 -1.70
N GLU A 63 -17.88 8.90 -1.38
CA GLU A 63 -17.43 10.23 -1.79
C GLU A 63 -16.55 10.15 -3.04
N MET A 64 -17.13 10.46 -4.20
CA MET A 64 -16.40 10.42 -5.48
C MET A 64 -15.17 11.34 -5.49
N ASP A 65 -15.23 12.49 -4.83
CA ASP A 65 -14.10 13.43 -4.77
C ASP A 65 -12.94 12.86 -3.95
N ARG A 66 -13.24 12.08 -2.90
CA ARG A 66 -12.23 11.34 -2.13
C ARG A 66 -11.51 10.33 -3.02
N ILE A 67 -12.27 9.56 -3.81
CA ILE A 67 -11.72 8.62 -4.79
C ILE A 67 -10.81 9.34 -5.80
N ARG A 68 -11.28 10.43 -6.41
CA ARG A 68 -10.51 11.21 -7.39
C ARG A 68 -9.22 11.77 -6.80
N SER A 69 -9.27 12.24 -5.56
CA SER A 69 -8.13 12.77 -4.84
C SER A 69 -7.04 11.70 -4.66
N ILE A 70 -7.39 10.54 -4.10
CA ILE A 70 -6.43 9.46 -3.85
C ILE A 70 -5.90 8.89 -5.18
N PHE A 71 -6.78 8.67 -6.15
CA PHE A 71 -6.39 8.22 -7.49
C PHE A 71 -5.39 9.17 -8.15
N SER A 72 -5.59 10.49 -8.03
CA SER A 72 -4.67 11.49 -8.60
C SER A 72 -3.29 11.47 -7.94
N VAL A 73 -3.22 11.17 -6.64
CA VAL A 73 -1.94 11.06 -5.92
C VAL A 73 -1.19 9.81 -6.37
N LEU A 74 -1.86 8.66 -6.32
CA LEU A 74 -1.22 7.38 -6.65
C LEU A 74 -0.82 7.28 -8.12
N LYS A 75 -1.57 7.90 -9.04
CA LYS A 75 -1.23 7.89 -10.47
C LYS A 75 -0.08 8.82 -10.85
N ALA A 76 0.31 9.77 -9.99
CA ALA A 76 1.33 10.77 -10.34
C ALA A 76 2.70 10.14 -10.62
N GLU A 77 3.05 9.10 -9.87
CA GLU A 77 4.26 8.29 -10.05
C GLU A 77 3.94 6.81 -10.33
N GLY A 78 2.65 6.46 -10.39
CA GLY A 78 2.17 5.11 -10.67
C GLY A 78 1.87 4.86 -12.15
N THR A 79 1.45 3.64 -12.45
CA THR A 79 0.94 3.23 -13.76
C THR A 79 -0.58 3.14 -13.70
N VAL A 80 -1.28 3.95 -14.50
CA VAL A 80 -2.72 3.84 -14.67
C VAL A 80 -3.03 2.56 -15.45
N VAL A 81 -3.66 1.59 -14.79
CA VAL A 81 -4.13 0.35 -15.42
C VAL A 81 -5.52 0.55 -16.02
N MET A 82 -6.36 1.33 -15.34
CA MET A 82 -7.67 1.75 -15.81
C MET A 82 -7.97 3.14 -15.26
N ASP A 83 -8.21 4.11 -16.15
CA ASP A 83 -8.59 5.46 -15.70
C ASP A 83 -9.98 5.46 -15.05
N LEU A 84 -10.25 6.46 -14.22
CA LEU A 84 -11.52 6.57 -13.51
C LEU A 84 -12.68 6.76 -14.51
N GLN A 85 -13.61 5.81 -14.51
CA GLN A 85 -14.77 5.80 -15.38
C GLN A 85 -15.97 5.13 -14.70
N GLU A 86 -17.16 5.32 -15.25
CA GLU A 86 -18.35 4.58 -14.81
C GLU A 86 -18.32 3.14 -15.36
N THR A 87 -18.77 2.18 -14.54
CA THR A 87 -18.95 0.78 -14.94
C THR A 87 -20.39 0.34 -14.66
N PHE A 88 -20.78 -0.86 -15.12
CA PHE A 88 -22.15 -1.33 -14.85
C PHE A 88 -22.44 -1.52 -13.35
N TRP A 89 -21.41 -1.74 -12.53
CA TRP A 89 -21.54 -1.98 -11.08
C TRP A 89 -21.14 -0.79 -10.20
N SER A 90 -20.37 0.18 -10.71
CA SER A 90 -19.91 1.36 -9.95
C SER A 90 -20.11 2.65 -10.74
N LYS A 91 -20.49 3.74 -10.06
CA LYS A 91 -20.55 5.06 -10.71
C LYS A 91 -19.16 5.66 -10.98
N LEU A 92 -18.13 5.19 -10.27
CA LEU A 92 -16.75 5.62 -10.45
C LEU A 92 -15.82 4.46 -10.05
N TYR A 93 -15.11 3.93 -11.02
CA TYR A 93 -14.16 2.84 -10.83
C TYR A 93 -12.89 3.08 -11.62
N GLY A 94 -11.75 2.66 -11.08
CA GLY A 94 -10.46 2.70 -11.76
C GLY A 94 -9.41 1.89 -11.02
N MET A 95 -8.23 1.80 -11.62
CA MET A 95 -7.13 0.99 -11.11
C MET A 95 -5.77 1.63 -11.42
N VAL A 96 -4.89 1.65 -10.42
CA VAL A 96 -3.51 2.14 -10.53
C VAL A 96 -2.60 1.13 -9.86
N THR A 97 -1.47 0.83 -10.48
CA THR A 97 -0.32 0.25 -9.78
C THR A 97 0.56 1.40 -9.32
N ASP A 98 0.78 1.55 -8.01
CA ASP A 98 1.59 2.67 -7.50
C ASP A 98 3.09 2.50 -7.81
N LYS A 99 3.89 3.49 -7.43
CA LYS A 99 5.35 3.49 -7.68
C LYS A 99 6.13 2.39 -6.96
N PHE A 100 5.52 1.74 -5.97
CA PHE A 100 6.10 0.62 -5.22
C PHE A 100 5.64 -0.74 -5.78
N GLY A 101 4.80 -0.74 -6.82
CA GLY A 101 4.29 -1.95 -7.45
C GLY A 101 3.01 -2.49 -6.82
N ILE A 102 2.37 -1.76 -5.90
CA ILE A 102 1.14 -2.20 -5.25
C ILE A 102 -0.07 -1.87 -6.12
N ALA A 103 -0.94 -2.85 -6.35
CA ALA A 103 -2.18 -2.67 -7.09
C ALA A 103 -3.25 -2.03 -6.20
N TRP A 104 -3.82 -0.92 -6.67
CA TRP A 104 -4.91 -0.18 -6.04
C TRP A 104 -6.13 -0.12 -6.96
N GLN A 105 -7.29 -0.48 -6.41
CA GLN A 105 -8.59 -0.30 -7.04
C GLN A 105 -9.37 0.79 -6.32
N PHE A 106 -10.21 1.50 -7.06
CA PHE A 106 -11.04 2.57 -6.54
C PHE A 106 -12.48 2.26 -6.89
N HIS A 107 -13.36 2.27 -5.90
CA HIS A 107 -14.74 1.84 -6.08
C HIS A 107 -15.68 2.78 -5.35
N HIS A 108 -16.52 3.48 -6.11
CA HIS A 108 -17.63 4.22 -5.53
C HIS A 108 -18.73 3.27 -5.05
N ASP A 109 -18.95 3.24 -3.73
CA ASP A 109 -20.01 2.46 -3.11
C ASP A 109 -21.39 3.03 -3.46
N ARG A 110 -22.31 2.18 -3.90
CA ARG A 110 -23.66 2.56 -4.33
C ARG A 110 -24.71 2.42 -3.21
N GLU A 111 -24.39 1.71 -2.14
CA GLU A 111 -25.27 1.55 -0.96
C GLU A 111 -25.11 2.71 0.03
#